data_AF-A0A1I3EY91-F1
#
_entry.id   AF-A0A1I3EY91-F1
#
_cell.length_a   1.000
_cell.length_b   1.000
_cell.length_c   1.000
_cell.angle_alpha   90.00
_cell.angle_beta   90.00
_cell.angle_gamma   90.00
#
_symmetry.space_group_name_H-M   'P 1'
#
loop_
_entity.id
_entity.type
_entity.pdbx_description
1 polymer ?
#
loop_
_entity_poly.entity_id
_entity_poly.type
_entity_poly.pdbx_seq_one_letter_code
_entity_poly.pdbx_strand_id
1 'polypeptide(L)'
;MTEPAPEDRRVELLTRARDAIVVAPLDAGRLVGLARSRRRRRRGAAAAVLASALVVTVLAVTNLGADNNPVRPAGAVDGEHESTPFPAPPAGMKWVGQNGVVVAVPALWPVSESPCGTGAPGEVLDGTMASSVGCILQPQSIARVMFTPLAADPFPTTARGCDESAPPFCYGGEVFPDQGMSVWVSIKLDDAEAQVKRILGSAMVLPAGWTTVPFDSGAALAERVTRLEQAGFTVEVTDSGAVGRFNIHTTPELGAPIEEGATITLSAVGGVPAGGAEAPVEVAALPCPPTDRGAVDLDVSGPGRARPEEAAAPYIDAVLVLASRTQTQATVYEVAENGLAARVFFLSRRPDGWWPDAYQGCGKDDAATPSALTCGGRSMISAAPPFGNPDGVGTRGEAIGVFLTSRVAAALDSTAAYVIEGPGRGAWLLRDDGSAHAHVNFETSNGYAVWGYQACAGQP
;
A
#
# COMPACT_ATOMS: atom_id res chain seq x y z
N MET A 1 -33.19 -19.25 -50.65
CA MET A 1 -32.89 -19.57 -49.25
C MET A 1 -31.49 -20.16 -49.24
N THR A 2 -30.54 -19.44 -48.66
CA THR A 2 -29.13 -19.85 -48.63
C THR A 2 -28.85 -20.37 -47.22
N GLU A 3 -28.30 -21.56 -47.12
CA GLU A 3 -27.92 -22.16 -45.83
C GLU A 3 -26.75 -21.35 -45.24
N PRO A 4 -26.83 -20.87 -43.98
CA PRO A 4 -25.76 -20.06 -43.39
C PRO A 4 -24.47 -20.88 -43.25
N ALA A 5 -23.33 -20.22 -43.41
CA ALA A 5 -22.03 -20.89 -43.41
C ALA A 5 -21.77 -21.59 -42.07
N PRO A 6 -21.06 -22.75 -42.06
CA PRO A 6 -20.86 -23.54 -40.84
C PRO A 6 -20.08 -22.82 -39.72
N GLU A 7 -19.42 -21.70 -40.03
CA GLU A 7 -18.75 -20.85 -39.04
C GLU A 7 -19.73 -20.05 -38.16
N ASP A 8 -20.81 -19.51 -38.73
CA ASP A 8 -21.83 -18.74 -37.98
C ASP A 8 -22.43 -19.58 -36.85
N ARG A 9 -22.67 -20.86 -37.11
CA ARG A 9 -23.25 -21.79 -36.13
C ARG A 9 -22.31 -22.09 -34.97
N ARG A 10 -20.99 -22.00 -35.16
CA ARG A 10 -20.01 -22.10 -34.07
C ARG A 10 -19.97 -20.82 -33.24
N VAL A 11 -20.04 -19.66 -33.88
CA VAL A 11 -20.11 -18.36 -33.20
C VAL A 11 -21.39 -18.26 -32.37
N GLU A 12 -22.55 -18.63 -32.91
CA GLU A 12 -23.84 -18.64 -32.19
C GLU A 12 -23.81 -19.57 -30.96
N LEU A 13 -23.21 -20.77 -31.09
CA LEU A 13 -23.06 -21.71 -29.97
C LEU A 13 -22.10 -21.18 -28.89
N LEU A 14 -21.02 -20.51 -29.26
CA LEU A 14 -20.08 -19.91 -28.30
C LEU A 14 -20.70 -18.71 -27.58
N THR A 15 -21.45 -17.86 -28.28
CA THR A 15 -22.18 -16.74 -27.67
C THR A 15 -23.28 -17.25 -26.73
N ARG A 16 -24.09 -18.23 -27.15
CA ARG A 16 -25.12 -18.84 -26.29
C ARG A 16 -24.51 -19.58 -25.08
N ALA A 17 -23.32 -20.16 -25.21
CA ALA A 17 -22.60 -20.76 -24.09
C ALA A 17 -22.05 -19.69 -23.12
N ARG A 18 -21.48 -18.60 -23.63
CA ARG A 18 -21.03 -17.44 -22.84
C ARG A 18 -22.19 -16.85 -22.02
N ASP A 19 -23.33 -16.60 -22.65
CA ASP A 19 -24.48 -15.95 -22.02
C ASP A 19 -25.21 -16.87 -21.02
N ALA A 20 -24.97 -18.18 -21.07
CA ALA A 20 -25.49 -19.15 -20.11
C ALA A 20 -24.63 -19.30 -18.84
N ILE A 21 -23.39 -18.79 -18.83
CA ILE A 21 -22.51 -18.86 -17.65
C ILE A 21 -22.84 -17.67 -16.74
N VAL A 22 -23.77 -17.90 -15.80
CA VAL A 22 -24.00 -16.99 -14.68
C VAL A 22 -22.80 -17.06 -13.73
N VAL A 23 -21.79 -16.21 -13.98
CA VAL A 23 -20.70 -15.97 -13.04
C VAL A 23 -21.23 -15.16 -11.86
N ALA A 24 -21.88 -15.84 -10.92
CA ALA A 24 -22.08 -15.27 -9.59
C ALA A 24 -20.70 -15.04 -8.96
N PRO A 25 -20.43 -13.89 -8.34
CA PRO A 25 -19.14 -13.64 -7.69
C PRO A 25 -18.90 -14.71 -6.62
N LEU A 26 -17.70 -15.30 -6.66
CA LEU A 26 -17.28 -16.31 -5.69
C LEU A 26 -17.12 -15.67 -4.32
N ASP A 27 -18.13 -15.87 -3.47
CA ASP A 27 -18.10 -15.51 -2.05
C ASP A 27 -16.99 -16.30 -1.35
N ALA A 28 -15.83 -15.64 -1.18
CA ALA A 28 -14.66 -16.19 -0.53
C ALA A 28 -14.94 -16.54 0.94
N GLY A 29 -15.82 -15.79 1.63
CA GLY A 29 -16.27 -16.08 2.99
C GLY A 29 -16.99 -17.43 3.07
N ARG A 30 -17.90 -17.70 2.12
CA ARG A 30 -18.54 -19.01 1.98
C ARG A 30 -17.54 -20.14 1.69
N LEU A 31 -16.54 -19.91 0.84
CA LEU A 31 -15.50 -20.93 0.57
C LEU A 31 -14.64 -21.23 1.79
N VAL A 32 -14.20 -20.21 2.54
CA VAL A 32 -13.44 -20.37 3.78
C VAL A 32 -14.30 -21.07 4.85
N GLY A 33 -15.58 -20.69 4.99
CA GLY A 33 -16.53 -21.35 5.89
C GLY A 33 -16.79 -22.82 5.53
N LEU A 34 -16.92 -23.13 4.23
CA LEU A 34 -17.06 -24.52 3.75
C LEU A 34 -15.77 -25.33 3.95
N ALA A 35 -14.60 -24.76 3.71
CA ALA A 35 -13.31 -25.40 3.96
C ALA A 35 -13.13 -25.71 5.46
N ARG A 36 -13.36 -24.72 6.34
CA ARG A 36 -13.28 -24.86 7.80
C ARG A 36 -14.29 -25.88 8.34
N SER A 37 -15.55 -25.83 7.90
CA SER A 37 -16.57 -26.81 8.32
C SER A 37 -16.28 -28.23 7.83
N ARG A 38 -15.74 -28.39 6.60
CA ARG A 38 -15.28 -29.70 6.09
C ARG A 38 -14.06 -30.23 6.86
N ARG A 39 -13.14 -29.34 7.29
CA ARG A 39 -11.99 -29.67 8.17
C ARG A 39 -12.46 -30.15 9.54
N ARG A 40 -13.43 -29.46 10.17
CA ARG A 40 -14.07 -29.88 11.43
C ARG A 40 -14.76 -31.25 11.30
N ARG A 41 -15.55 -31.48 10.25
CA ARG A 41 -16.23 -32.77 10.00
C ARG A 41 -15.25 -33.94 9.78
N ARG A 42 -14.18 -33.74 8.99
CA ARG A 42 -13.16 -34.79 8.76
C ARG A 42 -12.41 -35.18 10.04
N ARG A 43 -12.14 -34.22 10.93
CA ARG A 43 -11.46 -34.49 12.22
C ARG A 43 -12.37 -35.21 13.23
N GLY A 44 -13.66 -34.86 13.29
CA GLY A 44 -14.63 -35.59 14.11
C GLY A 44 -14.76 -37.07 13.74
N ALA A 45 -14.71 -37.40 12.44
CA ALA A 45 -14.72 -38.79 11.97
C ALA A 45 -13.45 -39.58 12.37
N ALA A 46 -12.28 -38.94 12.39
CA ALA A 46 -11.03 -39.58 12.81
C ALA A 46 -11.01 -39.89 14.32
N ALA A 47 -11.55 -39.00 15.15
CA ALA A 47 -11.64 -39.22 16.60
C ALA A 47 -12.56 -40.41 16.97
N ALA A 48 -13.63 -40.64 16.20
CA ALA A 48 -14.56 -41.74 16.44
C ALA A 48 -13.96 -43.14 16.21
N VAL A 49 -12.97 -43.27 15.30
CA VAL A 49 -12.35 -44.57 14.95
C VAL A 49 -11.34 -45.03 16.02
N LEU A 50 -10.75 -44.12 16.80
CA LEU A 50 -9.83 -44.48 17.89
C LEU A 50 -10.55 -44.89 19.19
N ALA A 51 -11.87 -44.71 19.28
CA ALA A 51 -12.66 -45.10 20.45
C ALA A 51 -13.08 -46.59 20.46
N SER A 52 -12.74 -47.38 19.44
CA SER A 52 -13.25 -48.75 19.24
C SER A 52 -12.24 -49.87 19.49
N ALA A 53 -11.07 -49.57 20.07
CA ALA A 53 -9.97 -50.53 20.18
C ALA A 53 -9.23 -50.51 21.53
N LEU A 54 -9.93 -50.81 22.64
CA LEU A 54 -9.31 -51.29 23.88
C LEU A 54 -10.35 -51.93 24.83
N VAL A 55 -10.45 -53.26 24.80
CA VAL A 55 -11.20 -54.10 25.77
C VAL A 55 -10.38 -55.38 26.01
N VAL A 56 -10.47 -55.96 27.22
CA VAL A 56 -9.78 -57.18 27.72
C VAL A 56 -8.32 -56.89 28.15
N THR A 57 -7.82 -57.15 29.39
CA THR A 57 -8.23 -57.98 30.56
C THR A 57 -7.75 -57.30 31.89
N VAL A 58 -8.54 -57.14 32.98
CA VAL A 58 -8.79 -58.07 34.13
C VAL A 58 -7.50 -58.43 34.92
N LEU A 59 -7.36 -58.36 36.26
CA LEU A 59 -8.22 -58.28 37.48
C LEU A 59 -8.07 -56.92 38.25
N ALA A 60 -8.24 -56.79 39.59
CA ALA A 60 -9.43 -56.84 40.49
C ALA A 60 -9.03 -56.58 41.97
N VAL A 61 -9.71 -55.66 42.68
CA VAL A 61 -9.91 -55.70 44.15
C VAL A 61 -11.30 -55.12 44.44
N THR A 62 -12.15 -55.86 45.16
CA THR A 62 -13.48 -55.41 45.61
C THR A 62 -13.41 -54.78 46.99
N ASN A 63 -14.07 -53.64 47.18
CA ASN A 63 -14.58 -53.23 48.49
C ASN A 63 -16.06 -52.82 48.34
N LEU A 64 -16.96 -53.56 49.00
CA LEU A 64 -18.35 -53.15 49.16
C LEU A 64 -18.45 -52.13 50.29
N GLY A 65 -19.17 -51.03 50.06
CA GLY A 65 -19.38 -49.97 51.04
C GLY A 65 -20.58 -49.09 50.69
N ALA A 66 -21.69 -49.39 51.34
CA ALA A 66 -23.00 -48.73 51.40
C ALA A 66 -23.20 -47.27 50.89
N ASP A 67 -24.32 -47.13 50.16
CA ASP A 67 -25.37 -46.10 50.29
C ASP A 67 -25.19 -44.62 49.86
N ASN A 68 -26.31 -44.12 49.32
CA ASN A 68 -26.69 -42.71 49.09
C ASN A 68 -25.84 -41.91 48.09
N ASN A 69 -26.17 -42.06 46.81
CA ASN A 69 -25.66 -41.21 45.74
C ASN A 69 -26.64 -40.02 45.53
N PRO A 70 -26.30 -38.78 45.94
CA PRO A 70 -27.10 -37.61 45.58
C PRO A 70 -26.99 -37.34 44.08
N VAL A 71 -27.93 -36.56 43.53
CA VAL A 71 -27.88 -36.09 42.14
C VAL A 71 -26.59 -35.28 41.94
N ARG A 72 -25.59 -35.91 41.32
CA ARG A 72 -24.33 -35.27 40.92
C ARG A 72 -24.67 -34.26 39.82
N PRO A 73 -24.44 -32.95 40.02
CA PRO A 73 -24.51 -32.01 38.91
C PRO A 73 -23.55 -32.48 37.83
N ALA A 74 -23.92 -32.32 36.56
CA ALA A 74 -22.98 -32.51 35.47
C ALA A 74 -21.85 -31.50 35.67
N GLY A 75 -20.73 -31.97 36.21
CA GLY A 75 -19.57 -31.13 36.44
C GLY A 75 -19.15 -30.55 35.09
N ALA A 76 -19.10 -29.23 34.99
CA ALA A 76 -18.32 -28.59 33.95
C ALA A 76 -16.94 -29.23 34.00
N VAL A 77 -16.56 -29.90 32.93
CA VAL A 77 -15.18 -30.36 32.77
C VAL A 77 -14.44 -29.10 32.36
N ASP A 78 -14.10 -28.29 33.35
CA ASP A 78 -13.14 -27.20 33.28
C ASP A 78 -11.74 -27.82 33.11
N GLY A 79 -11.59 -28.59 32.03
CA GLY A 79 -10.31 -29.00 31.52
C GLY A 79 -9.70 -27.76 30.91
N GLU A 80 -8.98 -26.99 31.75
CA GLU A 80 -8.07 -25.96 31.31
C GLU A 80 -7.23 -26.55 30.18
N HIS A 81 -7.54 -26.15 28.94
CA HIS A 81 -6.74 -26.50 27.79
C HIS A 81 -5.46 -25.69 27.92
N GLU A 82 -4.45 -26.30 28.55
CA GLU A 82 -3.10 -25.80 28.66
C GLU A 82 -2.58 -25.57 27.23
N SER A 83 -2.75 -24.34 26.73
CA SER A 83 -2.43 -24.00 25.36
C SER A 83 -0.92 -24.06 25.21
N THR A 84 -0.45 -25.04 24.43
CA THR A 84 0.97 -25.20 24.18
C THR A 84 1.46 -23.94 23.47
N PRO A 85 2.40 -23.17 24.06
CA PRO A 85 2.75 -21.87 23.55
C PRO A 85 3.32 -21.98 22.14
N PHE A 86 2.85 -21.11 21.25
CA PHE A 86 3.33 -21.06 19.87
C PHE A 86 4.83 -20.70 19.84
N PRO A 87 5.67 -21.41 19.05
CA PRO A 87 7.11 -21.17 19.04
C PRO A 87 7.46 -19.73 18.64
N ALA A 88 8.34 -19.11 19.42
CA ALA A 88 8.87 -17.79 19.09
C ALA A 88 9.61 -17.80 17.73
N PRO A 89 9.56 -16.71 16.96
CA PRO A 89 10.32 -16.60 15.72
C PRO A 89 11.82 -16.57 16.01
N PRO A 90 12.68 -16.85 15.00
CA PRO A 90 14.12 -16.60 15.11
C PRO A 90 14.44 -15.17 15.55
N ALA A 91 15.55 -14.97 16.25
CA ALA A 91 15.95 -13.66 16.75
C ALA A 91 16.05 -12.62 15.61
N GLY A 92 15.43 -11.45 15.80
CA GLY A 92 15.35 -10.40 14.78
C GLY A 92 14.27 -10.61 13.71
N MET A 93 13.42 -11.63 13.84
CA MET A 93 12.31 -11.92 12.93
C MET A 93 10.94 -11.83 13.62
N LYS A 94 9.88 -11.68 12.82
CA LYS A 94 8.48 -11.84 13.21
C LYS A 94 7.80 -12.89 12.33
N TRP A 95 6.77 -13.54 12.85
CA TRP A 95 5.94 -14.45 12.07
C TRP A 95 4.87 -13.68 11.29
N VAL A 96 4.76 -13.95 9.99
CA VAL A 96 3.67 -13.46 9.13
C VAL A 96 3.15 -14.64 8.30
N GLY A 97 1.85 -14.65 8.00
CA GLY A 97 1.20 -15.80 7.39
C GLY A 97 -0.19 -15.54 6.82
N GLN A 98 -0.72 -16.53 6.12
CA GLN A 98 -2.10 -16.53 5.65
C GLN A 98 -2.66 -17.96 5.69
N ASN A 99 -3.94 -18.10 6.05
CA ASN A 99 -4.71 -19.35 5.99
C ASN A 99 -4.03 -20.55 6.69
N GLY A 100 -3.35 -20.29 7.81
CA GLY A 100 -2.69 -21.33 8.61
C GLY A 100 -1.29 -21.75 8.15
N VAL A 101 -0.68 -21.02 7.21
CA VAL A 101 0.75 -21.12 6.87
C VAL A 101 1.44 -19.84 7.33
N VAL A 102 2.64 -19.93 7.92
CA VAL A 102 3.48 -18.79 8.33
C VAL A 102 4.92 -18.95 7.85
N VAL A 103 5.60 -17.82 7.65
CA VAL A 103 7.07 -17.72 7.55
C VAL A 103 7.59 -16.68 8.55
N ALA A 104 8.85 -16.82 8.96
CA ALA A 104 9.58 -15.80 9.69
C ALA A 104 10.24 -14.83 8.70
N VAL A 105 9.95 -13.54 8.85
CA VAL A 105 10.52 -12.44 8.07
C VAL A 105 11.25 -11.47 9.02
N PRO A 106 12.22 -10.66 8.56
CA PRO A 106 12.85 -9.65 9.41
C PRO A 106 11.81 -8.76 10.10
N ALA A 107 11.98 -8.50 11.40
CA ALA A 107 10.95 -7.86 12.23
C ALA A 107 10.53 -6.47 11.74
N LEU A 108 11.43 -5.77 11.04
CA LEU A 108 11.21 -4.41 10.49
C LEU A 108 10.52 -4.40 9.12
N TRP A 109 10.26 -5.54 8.48
CA TRP A 109 9.55 -5.56 7.19
C TRP A 109 8.07 -5.21 7.40
N PRO A 110 7.53 -4.15 6.77
CA PRO A 110 6.09 -3.87 6.81
C PRO A 110 5.27 -5.02 6.22
N VAL A 111 4.12 -5.27 6.83
CA VAL A 111 3.05 -6.09 6.26
C VAL A 111 2.03 -5.15 5.64
N SER A 112 1.72 -5.35 4.36
CA SER A 112 0.88 -4.43 3.59
C SER A 112 -0.25 -5.17 2.88
N GLU A 113 -1.44 -4.60 2.98
CA GLU A 113 -2.66 -5.08 2.31
C GLU A 113 -2.74 -4.62 0.85
N SER A 114 -1.85 -3.70 0.42
CA SER A 114 -1.84 -3.22 -0.96
C SER A 114 -1.37 -4.35 -1.89
N PRO A 115 -2.13 -4.74 -2.94
CA PRO A 115 -1.64 -5.70 -3.93
C PRO A 115 -0.35 -5.22 -4.64
N CYS A 116 -0.19 -3.90 -4.73
CA CYS A 116 0.97 -3.23 -5.32
C CYS A 116 2.09 -2.96 -4.30
N GLY A 117 1.85 -3.25 -3.02
CA GLY A 117 2.73 -2.86 -1.92
C GLY A 117 2.80 -1.36 -1.69
N THR A 118 3.77 -0.96 -0.87
CA THR A 118 4.20 0.41 -0.58
C THR A 118 5.52 0.74 -1.28
N GLY A 119 6.27 -0.28 -1.72
CA GLY A 119 7.61 -0.12 -2.27
C GLY A 119 8.72 -0.01 -1.24
N ALA A 120 8.41 -0.24 0.04
CA ALA A 120 9.40 -0.34 1.11
C ALA A 120 10.46 -1.44 0.83
N PRO A 121 11.69 -1.30 1.35
CA PRO A 121 12.72 -2.31 1.25
C PRO A 121 12.41 -3.53 2.13
N GLY A 122 11.76 -4.53 1.54
CA GLY A 122 11.36 -5.76 2.24
C GLY A 122 9.93 -5.66 2.76
N GLU A 123 8.99 -6.25 2.02
CA GLU A 123 7.57 -6.11 2.29
C GLU A 123 6.85 -7.47 2.22
N VAL A 124 5.88 -7.71 3.09
CA VAL A 124 5.00 -8.88 3.03
C VAL A 124 3.64 -8.48 2.46
N LEU A 125 3.22 -9.15 1.39
CA LEU A 125 2.08 -8.75 0.57
C LEU A 125 1.07 -9.89 0.40
N ASP A 126 -0.22 -9.53 0.40
CA ASP A 126 -1.30 -10.47 0.06
C ASP A 126 -1.26 -10.79 -1.45
N GLY A 127 -0.87 -12.03 -1.77
CA GLY A 127 -0.80 -12.52 -3.15
C GLY A 127 -2.18 -12.69 -3.79
N THR A 128 -3.25 -12.78 -2.98
CA THR A 128 -4.64 -12.98 -3.43
C THR A 128 -5.11 -11.82 -4.31
N MET A 129 -4.79 -10.59 -3.92
CA MET A 129 -5.09 -9.40 -4.72
C MET A 129 -3.99 -9.08 -5.72
N ALA A 130 -2.71 -9.27 -5.36
CA ALA A 130 -1.56 -8.94 -6.22
C ALA A 130 -1.52 -9.71 -7.55
N SER A 131 -2.10 -10.91 -7.60
CA SER A 131 -2.26 -11.71 -8.82
C SER A 131 -3.37 -11.22 -9.76
N SER A 132 -4.28 -10.36 -9.28
CA SER A 132 -5.46 -9.89 -10.02
C SER A 132 -5.42 -8.41 -10.41
N VAL A 133 -4.61 -7.59 -9.72
CA VAL A 133 -4.48 -6.15 -9.97
C VAL A 133 -3.26 -5.86 -10.83
N GLY A 134 -3.49 -5.29 -12.02
CA GLY A 134 -2.44 -4.72 -12.86
C GLY A 134 -1.88 -3.43 -12.25
N CYS A 135 -0.92 -3.56 -11.34
CA CYS A 135 -0.21 -2.43 -10.74
C CYS A 135 0.59 -1.69 -11.82
N ILE A 136 0.09 -0.50 -12.22
CA ILE A 136 0.66 0.33 -13.29
C ILE A 136 2.14 0.68 -13.01
N LEU A 137 2.45 0.90 -11.74
CA LEU A 137 3.80 0.93 -11.20
C LEU A 137 3.91 -0.25 -10.23
N GLN A 138 4.65 -1.29 -10.60
CA GLN A 138 5.18 -2.23 -9.61
C GLN A 138 6.38 -1.53 -8.96
N PRO A 139 6.29 -1.11 -7.68
CA PRO A 139 7.46 -0.55 -7.03
C PRO A 139 8.56 -1.60 -7.02
N GLN A 140 9.81 -1.17 -7.20
CA GLN A 140 10.98 -2.04 -7.21
C GLN A 140 11.33 -2.50 -5.78
N SER A 141 10.39 -3.19 -5.13
CA SER A 141 10.55 -3.71 -3.77
C SER A 141 11.77 -4.61 -3.72
N ILE A 142 12.78 -4.19 -2.96
CA ILE A 142 14.08 -4.85 -2.85
C ILE A 142 13.95 -6.27 -2.28
N ALA A 143 12.89 -6.53 -1.51
CA ALA A 143 12.48 -7.87 -1.14
C ALA A 143 10.96 -7.97 -0.97
N ARG A 144 10.39 -9.14 -1.26
CA ARG A 144 8.95 -9.42 -1.19
C ARG A 144 8.70 -10.83 -0.66
N VAL A 145 7.71 -10.98 0.22
CA VAL A 145 7.03 -12.26 0.48
C VAL A 145 5.58 -12.16 0.01
N MET A 146 5.08 -13.21 -0.64
CA MET A 146 3.70 -13.34 -1.09
C MET A 146 3.09 -14.63 -0.56
N PHE A 147 1.84 -14.54 -0.11
CA PHE A 147 0.98 -15.70 0.15
C PHE A 147 -0.10 -15.75 -0.92
N THR A 148 -0.16 -16.85 -1.69
CA THR A 148 -1.08 -16.97 -2.82
C THR A 148 -1.93 -18.22 -2.66
N PRO A 149 -3.27 -18.15 -2.78
CA PRO A 149 -4.11 -19.34 -2.86
C PRO A 149 -3.75 -20.17 -4.10
N LEU A 150 -3.60 -21.50 -3.98
CA LEU A 150 -3.21 -22.38 -5.10
C LEU A 150 -4.21 -22.38 -6.27
N ALA A 151 -5.44 -21.92 -6.06
CA ALA A 151 -6.44 -21.74 -7.12
C ALA A 151 -6.25 -20.43 -7.92
N ALA A 152 -5.46 -19.48 -7.39
CA ALA A 152 -5.12 -18.20 -8.00
C ALA A 152 -3.65 -18.15 -8.47
N ASP A 153 -2.80 -19.06 -7.99
CA ASP A 153 -1.43 -19.24 -8.46
C ASP A 153 -1.42 -19.96 -9.83
N PRO A 154 -0.97 -19.31 -10.93
CA PRO A 154 -0.90 -19.96 -12.24
C PRO A 154 0.23 -20.99 -12.34
N PHE A 155 1.26 -20.90 -11.49
CA PHE A 155 2.47 -21.73 -11.57
C PHE A 155 3.01 -22.11 -10.17
N PRO A 156 2.21 -22.78 -9.31
CA PRO A 156 2.63 -23.13 -7.95
C PRO A 156 3.83 -24.06 -7.98
N THR A 157 4.95 -23.57 -7.47
CA THR A 157 6.26 -24.21 -7.61
C THR A 157 7.07 -24.15 -6.33
N THR A 158 7.83 -25.21 -6.06
CA THR A 158 8.87 -25.25 -5.02
C THR A 158 10.26 -24.91 -5.59
N ALA A 159 10.32 -24.42 -6.83
CA ALA A 159 11.56 -24.00 -7.49
C ALA A 159 12.22 -22.84 -6.74
N ARG A 160 13.55 -22.81 -6.81
CA ARG A 160 14.40 -21.73 -6.30
C ARG A 160 15.43 -21.42 -7.37
N GLY A 161 15.79 -20.15 -7.52
CA GLY A 161 16.76 -19.70 -8.51
C GLY A 161 17.31 -18.33 -8.15
N CYS A 162 18.48 -18.02 -8.71
CA CYS A 162 19.06 -16.68 -8.69
C CYS A 162 19.47 -16.34 -10.12
N ASP A 163 19.34 -15.06 -10.49
CA ASP A 163 20.08 -14.51 -11.62
C ASP A 163 21.43 -13.94 -11.16
N GLU A 164 22.33 -13.74 -12.12
CA GLU A 164 23.65 -13.13 -11.90
C GLU A 164 23.60 -11.59 -12.08
N SER A 165 22.45 -10.95 -11.81
CA SER A 165 22.36 -9.49 -11.88
C SER A 165 23.09 -8.81 -10.71
N ALA A 166 23.28 -7.49 -10.79
CA ALA A 166 23.93 -6.71 -9.76
C ALA A 166 22.97 -5.61 -9.24
N PRO A 167 22.53 -5.65 -7.96
CA PRO A 167 22.68 -6.75 -7.01
C PRO A 167 21.87 -8.01 -7.44
N PRO A 168 22.26 -9.22 -7.00
CA PRO A 168 21.67 -10.46 -7.48
C PRO A 168 20.21 -10.59 -7.05
N PHE A 169 19.37 -11.08 -7.97
CA PHE A 169 17.97 -11.34 -7.73
C PHE A 169 17.73 -12.83 -7.55
N CYS A 170 17.36 -13.24 -6.34
CA CYS A 170 16.99 -14.61 -6.01
C CYS A 170 15.51 -14.71 -5.71
N TYR A 171 14.91 -15.83 -6.11
CA TYR A 171 13.51 -16.16 -5.85
C TYR A 171 13.37 -17.61 -5.38
N GLY A 172 12.25 -17.90 -4.71
CA GLY A 172 11.88 -19.26 -4.37
C GLY A 172 10.43 -19.38 -3.93
N GLY A 173 9.85 -20.56 -4.12
CA GLY A 173 8.53 -20.90 -3.61
C GLY A 173 8.51 -22.12 -2.69
N GLU A 174 7.42 -22.28 -1.94
CA GLU A 174 7.09 -23.46 -1.16
C GLU A 174 5.56 -23.70 -1.22
N VAL A 175 5.11 -24.95 -1.36
CA VAL A 175 3.71 -25.28 -1.66
C VAL A 175 3.06 -26.08 -0.51
N PHE A 176 1.91 -25.60 -0.04
CA PHE A 176 1.17 -26.12 1.11
C PHE A 176 -0.22 -26.63 0.67
N PRO A 177 -0.30 -27.85 0.08
CA PRO A 177 -1.49 -28.32 -0.61
C PRO A 177 -2.68 -28.58 0.33
N ASP A 178 -2.44 -29.03 1.56
CA ASP A 178 -3.48 -29.27 2.57
C ASP A 178 -4.13 -27.97 3.08
N GLN A 179 -3.43 -26.84 2.92
CA GLN A 179 -3.86 -25.49 3.27
C GLN A 179 -4.43 -24.77 2.04
N GLY A 180 -4.13 -25.24 0.83
CA GLY A 180 -4.52 -24.60 -0.42
C GLY A 180 -3.71 -23.33 -0.71
N MET A 181 -2.47 -23.22 -0.21
CA MET A 181 -1.62 -22.04 -0.33
C MET A 181 -0.25 -22.35 -0.97
N SER A 182 0.35 -21.38 -1.65
CA SER A 182 1.78 -21.27 -1.90
C SER A 182 2.35 -20.05 -1.17
N VAL A 183 3.62 -20.12 -0.80
CA VAL A 183 4.41 -18.99 -0.32
C VAL A 183 5.50 -18.74 -1.33
N TRP A 184 5.64 -17.49 -1.79
CA TRP A 184 6.67 -17.08 -2.75
C TRP A 184 7.50 -15.94 -2.18
N VAL A 185 8.81 -15.99 -2.40
CA VAL A 185 9.78 -15.03 -1.88
C VAL A 185 10.69 -14.58 -3.02
N SER A 186 10.94 -13.28 -3.14
CA SER A 186 11.87 -12.70 -4.12
C SER A 186 12.67 -11.56 -3.52
N ILE A 187 13.99 -11.56 -3.70
CA ILE A 187 14.93 -10.65 -3.02
C ILE A 187 16.02 -10.21 -4.00
N LYS A 188 16.34 -8.92 -4.00
CA LYS A 188 17.33 -8.26 -4.86
C LYS A 188 18.40 -7.55 -4.01
N LEU A 189 19.26 -8.34 -3.38
CA LEU A 189 20.26 -7.92 -2.39
C LEU A 189 21.51 -8.79 -2.51
N ASP A 190 22.66 -8.30 -2.04
CA ASP A 190 23.92 -9.04 -2.07
C ASP A 190 23.88 -10.39 -1.33
N ASP A 191 22.98 -10.53 -0.33
CA ASP A 191 22.74 -11.77 0.42
C ASP A 191 21.41 -12.47 0.06
N ALA A 192 20.83 -12.16 -1.11
CA ALA A 192 19.49 -12.63 -1.52
C ALA A 192 19.30 -14.15 -1.42
N GLU A 193 20.26 -14.97 -1.86
CA GLU A 193 20.14 -16.44 -1.76
C GLU A 193 20.01 -16.89 -0.29
N ALA A 194 20.85 -16.32 0.59
CA ALA A 194 20.86 -16.63 2.01
C ALA A 194 19.57 -16.17 2.70
N GLN A 195 18.99 -15.04 2.30
CA GLN A 195 17.70 -14.58 2.80
C GLN A 195 16.53 -15.45 2.31
N VAL A 196 16.43 -15.74 0.99
CA VAL A 196 15.39 -16.61 0.42
C VAL A 196 15.40 -17.98 1.11
N LYS A 197 16.58 -18.58 1.27
CA LYS A 197 16.75 -19.87 1.95
C LYS A 197 16.36 -19.81 3.43
N ARG A 198 16.62 -18.69 4.12
CA ARG A 198 16.27 -18.49 5.54
C ARG A 198 14.76 -18.32 5.74
N ILE A 199 14.11 -17.49 4.92
CA ILE A 199 12.66 -17.24 5.01
C ILE A 199 11.90 -18.52 4.64
N LEU A 200 12.16 -19.14 3.49
CA LEU A 200 11.49 -20.39 3.10
C LEU A 200 11.81 -21.56 4.04
N GLY A 201 13.03 -21.62 4.58
CA GLY A 201 13.42 -22.61 5.59
C GLY A 201 12.70 -22.48 6.94
N SER A 202 12.01 -21.36 7.18
CA SER A 202 11.15 -21.15 8.37
C SER A 202 9.67 -21.43 8.10
N ALA A 203 9.30 -21.76 6.86
CA ALA A 203 7.90 -21.92 6.47
C ALA A 203 7.26 -23.13 7.17
N MET A 204 6.13 -22.92 7.85
CA MET A 204 5.46 -23.99 8.58
C MET A 204 3.93 -23.81 8.63
N VAL A 205 3.25 -24.92 8.89
CA VAL A 205 1.80 -24.98 9.13
C VAL A 205 1.54 -24.73 10.62
N LEU A 206 0.59 -23.85 10.93
CA LEU A 206 0.18 -23.58 12.29
C LEU A 206 -0.45 -24.81 12.97
N PRO A 207 -0.21 -25.01 14.29
CA PRO A 207 -0.82 -26.10 15.05
C PRO A 207 -2.35 -25.96 15.14
N ALA A 208 -3.02 -27.02 15.61
CA ALA A 208 -4.45 -26.95 15.84
C ALA A 208 -4.81 -25.88 16.90
N GLY A 209 -5.91 -25.15 16.70
CA GLY A 209 -6.28 -24.02 17.54
C GLY A 209 -5.60 -22.70 17.17
N TRP A 210 -4.67 -22.69 16.19
CA TRP A 210 -4.01 -21.48 15.70
C TRP A 210 -4.36 -21.17 14.24
N THR A 211 -4.46 -19.88 13.95
CA THR A 211 -4.71 -19.28 12.63
C THR A 211 -3.87 -18.01 12.48
N THR A 212 -4.03 -17.28 11.38
CA THR A 212 -3.38 -15.98 11.14
C THR A 212 -4.43 -14.87 11.15
N VAL A 213 -4.06 -13.67 11.60
CA VAL A 213 -4.85 -12.45 11.39
C VAL A 213 -5.03 -12.27 9.88
N PRO A 214 -6.26 -12.27 9.33
CA PRO A 214 -6.46 -12.29 7.88
C PRO A 214 -6.20 -10.92 7.26
N PHE A 215 -5.60 -10.92 6.07
CA PHE A 215 -5.58 -9.76 5.18
C PHE A 215 -7.01 -9.46 4.71
N ASP A 216 -7.41 -8.18 4.74
CA ASP A 216 -8.74 -7.77 4.31
C ASP A 216 -8.70 -6.42 3.57
N SER A 217 -7.86 -6.40 2.52
CA SER A 217 -7.50 -5.22 1.75
C SER A 217 -8.72 -4.48 1.20
N GLY A 218 -8.84 -3.19 1.52
CA GLY A 218 -9.84 -2.30 0.94
C GLY A 218 -11.27 -2.44 1.48
N ALA A 219 -11.52 -3.37 2.42
CA ALA A 219 -12.79 -3.42 3.14
C ALA A 219 -12.97 -2.18 4.03
N ALA A 220 -14.18 -1.61 4.06
CA ALA A 220 -14.51 -0.57 5.02
C ALA A 220 -14.48 -1.13 6.45
N LEU A 221 -14.19 -0.30 7.47
CA LEU A 221 -14.05 -0.75 8.87
C LEU A 221 -15.19 -1.68 9.34
N ALA A 222 -16.45 -1.30 9.08
CA ALA A 222 -17.62 -2.11 9.45
C ALA A 222 -17.69 -3.46 8.70
N GLU A 223 -17.24 -3.51 7.45
CA GLU A 223 -17.16 -4.74 6.67
C GLU A 223 -16.04 -5.64 7.20
N ARG A 224 -14.89 -5.07 7.56
CA ARG A 224 -13.76 -5.77 8.16
C ARG A 224 -14.13 -6.39 9.51
N VAL A 225 -14.81 -5.63 10.38
CA VAL A 225 -15.40 -6.15 11.64
C VAL A 225 -16.29 -7.35 11.33
N THR A 226 -17.26 -7.18 10.41
CA THR A 226 -18.20 -8.24 10.01
C THR A 226 -17.48 -9.50 9.51
N ARG A 227 -16.43 -9.36 8.68
CA ARG A 227 -15.64 -10.47 8.13
C ARG A 227 -14.82 -11.19 9.22
N LEU A 228 -14.24 -10.46 10.17
CA LEU A 228 -13.51 -11.03 11.30
C LEU A 228 -14.42 -11.77 12.28
N GLU A 229 -15.59 -11.21 12.61
CA GLU A 229 -16.61 -11.88 13.43
C GLU A 229 -17.13 -13.16 12.75
N GLN A 230 -17.39 -13.11 11.43
CA GLN A 230 -17.75 -14.31 10.65
C GLN A 230 -16.62 -15.35 10.58
N ALA A 231 -15.36 -14.90 10.61
CA ALA A 231 -14.20 -15.78 10.75
C ALA A 231 -14.06 -16.37 12.17
N GLY A 232 -14.89 -15.93 13.12
CA GLY A 232 -14.98 -16.46 14.49
C GLY A 232 -14.10 -15.74 15.51
N PHE A 233 -13.55 -14.57 15.19
CA PHE A 233 -12.80 -13.75 16.14
C PHE A 233 -13.73 -12.85 16.96
N THR A 234 -13.29 -12.48 18.16
CA THR A 234 -13.86 -11.31 18.86
C THR A 234 -13.21 -10.06 18.28
N VAL A 235 -13.97 -8.99 18.02
CA VAL A 235 -13.42 -7.76 17.45
C VAL A 235 -13.66 -6.58 18.38
N GLU A 236 -12.59 -5.90 18.77
CA GLU A 236 -12.65 -4.63 19.48
C GLU A 236 -12.29 -3.51 18.51
N VAL A 237 -13.02 -2.39 18.54
CA VAL A 237 -12.73 -1.23 17.69
C VAL A 237 -12.37 -0.05 18.57
N THR A 238 -11.14 0.45 18.43
CA THR A 238 -10.70 1.70 19.05
C THR A 238 -10.76 2.86 18.06
N ASP A 239 -11.00 4.06 18.58
CA ASP A 239 -10.95 5.33 17.86
C ASP A 239 -11.90 5.46 16.64
N SER A 240 -13.09 4.87 16.73
CA SER A 240 -14.16 4.95 15.71
C SER A 240 -14.78 6.35 15.47
N GLY A 241 -14.18 7.41 16.02
CA GLY A 241 -14.72 8.78 15.99
C GLY A 241 -14.59 9.51 14.65
N ALA A 242 -13.78 8.99 13.72
CA ALA A 242 -13.66 9.52 12.36
C ALA A 242 -14.54 8.71 11.38
N VAL A 243 -15.10 9.37 10.36
CA VAL A 243 -15.88 8.73 9.28
C VAL A 243 -15.24 9.04 7.92
N GLY A 244 -14.69 8.03 7.24
CA GLY A 244 -13.84 8.20 6.04
C GLY A 244 -13.17 6.90 5.57
N ARG A 245 -12.27 6.99 4.58
CA ARG A 245 -11.35 5.88 4.23
C ARG A 245 -10.19 5.89 5.23
N PHE A 246 -10.01 4.82 5.99
CA PHE A 246 -9.00 4.75 7.06
C PHE A 246 -7.86 3.80 6.74
N ASN A 247 -6.68 4.17 7.23
CA ASN A 247 -5.63 3.21 7.52
C ASN A 247 -6.06 2.47 8.80
N ILE A 248 -6.42 1.20 8.66
CA ILE A 248 -6.85 0.37 9.78
C ILE A 248 -5.63 -0.38 10.31
N HIS A 249 -5.17 -0.01 11.51
CA HIS A 249 -4.19 -0.81 12.22
C HIS A 249 -4.89 -1.97 12.93
N THR A 250 -4.24 -3.12 12.91
CA THR A 250 -4.74 -4.37 13.51
C THR A 250 -3.75 -4.82 14.56
N THR A 251 -4.24 -5.18 15.74
CA THR A 251 -3.46 -5.78 16.83
C THR A 251 -4.09 -7.14 17.20
N PRO A 252 -3.36 -8.27 17.06
CA PRO A 252 -2.01 -8.42 16.49
C PRO A 252 -1.90 -7.94 15.03
N GLU A 253 -0.67 -7.69 14.56
CA GLU A 253 -0.39 -7.26 13.18
C GLU A 253 -0.99 -8.24 12.15
N LEU A 254 -1.25 -7.75 10.94
CA LEU A 254 -1.74 -8.57 9.84
C LEU A 254 -0.82 -9.75 9.54
N GLY A 255 -1.43 -10.90 9.26
CA GLY A 255 -0.76 -12.17 9.08
C GLY A 255 -0.10 -12.75 10.34
N ALA A 256 -0.10 -12.07 11.50
CA ALA A 256 0.48 -12.62 12.72
C ALA A 256 -0.27 -13.90 13.16
N PRO A 257 0.42 -14.90 13.75
CA PRO A 257 -0.21 -16.04 14.39
C PRO A 257 -1.10 -15.60 15.56
N ILE A 258 -2.30 -16.17 15.63
CA ILE A 258 -3.30 -15.89 16.65
C ILE A 258 -4.14 -17.14 16.94
N GLU A 259 -4.61 -17.31 18.18
CA GLU A 259 -5.51 -18.42 18.53
C GLU A 259 -6.91 -18.27 17.86
N GLU A 260 -7.53 -19.38 17.47
CA GLU A 260 -8.91 -19.40 16.96
C GLU A 260 -9.87 -18.91 18.05
N GLY A 261 -10.54 -17.77 17.82
CA GLY A 261 -11.50 -17.18 18.77
C GLY A 261 -10.97 -16.00 19.59
N ALA A 262 -9.67 -15.71 19.53
CA ALA A 262 -9.07 -14.59 20.24
C ALA A 262 -9.61 -13.22 19.77
N THR A 263 -9.35 -12.19 20.58
CA THR A 263 -9.69 -10.81 20.25
C THR A 263 -8.69 -10.21 19.26
N ILE A 264 -9.22 -9.53 18.24
CA ILE A 264 -8.47 -8.66 17.33
C ILE A 264 -8.93 -7.23 17.59
N THR A 265 -8.00 -6.35 17.93
CA THR A 265 -8.28 -4.91 18.05
C THR A 265 -8.03 -4.22 16.72
N LEU A 266 -9.04 -3.53 16.19
CA LEU A 266 -8.94 -2.63 15.05
C LEU A 266 -8.88 -1.20 15.55
N SER A 267 -7.74 -0.53 15.35
CA SER A 267 -7.65 0.92 15.51
C SER A 267 -7.85 1.56 14.15
N ALA A 268 -8.94 2.32 14.01
CA ALA A 268 -9.09 3.21 12.87
C ALA A 268 -8.23 4.44 13.14
N VAL A 269 -7.01 4.49 12.59
CA VAL A 269 -6.26 5.73 12.59
C VAL A 269 -7.00 6.68 11.65
N GLY A 270 -7.74 7.59 12.29
CA GLY A 270 -8.47 8.62 11.59
C GLY A 270 -7.51 9.36 10.67
N GLY A 271 -7.80 9.41 9.36
CA GLY A 271 -7.16 10.37 8.48
C GLY A 271 -7.32 11.75 9.12
N VAL A 272 -6.18 12.35 9.51
CA VAL A 272 -6.03 13.14 10.74
C VAL A 272 -7.27 13.99 11.06
N PRO A 273 -7.99 13.74 12.18
CA PRO A 273 -9.04 14.63 12.65
C PRO A 273 -8.44 15.91 13.25
N ALA A 274 -7.91 16.75 12.36
CA ALA A 274 -8.11 18.20 12.34
C ALA A 274 -7.83 19.01 13.63
N GLY A 275 -7.05 18.49 14.58
CA GLY A 275 -6.78 19.16 15.86
C GLY A 275 -6.13 18.35 16.98
N GLY A 276 -5.97 17.02 16.86
CA GLY A 276 -5.21 16.22 17.83
C GLY A 276 -3.70 16.45 17.71
N ALA A 277 -3.01 16.61 18.84
CA ALA A 277 -1.54 16.63 18.88
C ALA A 277 -1.01 15.19 18.85
N GLU A 278 -0.62 14.73 17.66
CA GLU A 278 -0.11 13.39 17.40
C GLU A 278 1.35 13.24 17.86
N ALA A 279 1.78 12.02 18.17
CA ALA A 279 3.20 11.72 18.29
C ALA A 279 3.87 11.88 16.91
N PRO A 280 5.11 12.40 16.81
CA PRO A 280 5.73 12.65 15.51
C PRO A 280 5.89 11.35 14.74
N VAL A 281 5.18 11.22 13.62
CA VAL A 281 5.42 10.16 12.65
C VAL A 281 6.84 10.32 12.14
N GLU A 282 7.68 9.29 12.30
CA GLU A 282 9.06 9.28 11.83
C GLU A 282 9.08 9.09 10.30
N VAL A 283 8.62 10.12 9.59
CA VAL A 283 8.73 10.20 8.13
C VAL A 283 10.22 10.25 7.78
N ALA A 284 10.63 9.35 6.89
CA ALA A 284 12.01 9.30 6.41
C ALA A 284 12.42 10.69 5.88
N ALA A 285 13.58 11.17 6.34
CA ALA A 285 14.13 12.44 5.88
C ALA A 285 14.27 12.45 4.34
N LEU A 286 14.25 13.66 3.75
CA LEU A 286 14.55 13.88 2.32
C LEU A 286 15.66 12.93 1.82
N PRO A 287 15.41 12.12 0.77
CA PRO A 287 16.29 11.01 0.37
C PRO A 287 17.66 11.45 -0.19
N CYS A 288 17.91 12.75 -0.28
CA CYS A 288 19.17 13.36 -0.69
C CYS A 288 19.97 13.91 0.51
N PRO A 289 21.32 13.91 0.42
CA PRO A 289 22.17 14.48 1.46
C PRO A 289 21.92 16.00 1.60
N PRO A 290 22.20 16.61 2.76
CA PRO A 290 21.94 18.04 2.99
C PRO A 290 22.60 19.02 2.01
N THR A 291 23.67 18.61 1.32
CA THR A 291 24.35 19.39 0.27
C THR A 291 23.54 19.55 -1.02
N ASP A 292 22.57 18.66 -1.24
CA ASP A 292 21.84 18.53 -2.50
C ASP A 292 20.37 18.99 -2.36
N ARG A 293 20.07 19.67 -1.25
CA ARG A 293 18.76 20.23 -0.92
C ARG A 293 18.69 21.68 -1.36
N GLY A 294 17.89 21.96 -2.38
CA GLY A 294 17.46 23.33 -2.66
C GLY A 294 16.56 23.84 -1.54
N ALA A 295 16.62 25.14 -1.24
CA ALA A 295 15.75 25.81 -0.28
C ALA A 295 15.08 27.01 -0.95
N VAL A 296 13.75 27.08 -0.87
CA VAL A 296 12.95 28.11 -1.53
C VAL A 296 12.15 28.87 -0.49
N ASP A 297 12.46 30.15 -0.30
CA ASP A 297 11.66 31.07 0.51
C ASP A 297 10.31 31.35 -0.16
N LEU A 298 9.23 31.26 0.61
CA LEU A 298 7.86 31.43 0.16
C LEU A 298 7.34 32.80 0.61
N ASP A 299 7.44 33.80 -0.27
CA ASP A 299 6.80 35.11 -0.08
C ASP A 299 5.29 35.01 -0.36
N VAL A 300 4.56 34.46 0.62
CA VAL A 300 3.11 34.26 0.54
C VAL A 300 2.38 35.58 0.82
N SER A 301 1.34 35.85 0.03
CA SER A 301 0.43 37.00 0.23
C SER A 301 -0.95 36.53 0.71
N GLY A 302 -1.58 37.32 1.58
CA GLY A 302 -2.91 37.02 2.16
C GLY A 302 -2.84 36.27 3.49
N PRO A 303 -3.93 36.25 4.28
CA PRO A 303 -3.89 35.84 5.68
C PRO A 303 -3.50 34.36 5.87
N GLY A 304 -2.85 34.08 7.00
CA GLY A 304 -2.46 32.73 7.39
C GLY A 304 -3.64 31.75 7.51
N ARG A 305 -3.35 30.45 7.42
CA ARG A 305 -4.38 29.40 7.50
C ARG A 305 -4.57 28.87 8.93
N ALA A 306 -5.70 28.21 9.20
CA ALA A 306 -5.98 27.72 10.56
C ALA A 306 -5.02 26.59 10.98
N ARG A 307 -4.48 25.83 10.03
CA ARG A 307 -3.57 24.70 10.25
C ARG A 307 -2.31 24.76 9.35
N PRO A 308 -1.17 24.16 9.76
CA PRO A 308 0.04 24.11 8.94
C PRO A 308 -0.15 23.43 7.58
N GLU A 309 -0.93 22.35 7.53
CA GLU A 309 -1.16 21.55 6.33
C GLU A 309 -1.98 22.35 5.31
N GLU A 310 -3.02 23.07 5.77
CA GLU A 310 -3.79 24.00 4.95
C GLU A 310 -2.94 25.17 4.41
N ALA A 311 -1.91 25.57 5.16
CA ALA A 311 -0.99 26.62 4.75
C ALA A 311 -0.01 26.15 3.67
N ALA A 312 0.43 24.88 3.73
CA ALA A 312 1.31 24.25 2.75
C ALA A 312 0.57 23.76 1.48
N ALA A 313 -0.69 23.36 1.58
CA ALA A 313 -1.48 22.77 0.49
C ALA A 313 -1.49 23.55 -0.86
N PRO A 314 -1.46 24.89 -0.93
CA PRO A 314 -1.42 25.62 -2.20
C PRO A 314 -0.13 25.45 -3.03
N TYR A 315 0.90 24.79 -2.49
CA TYR A 315 2.22 24.66 -3.10
C TYR A 315 2.52 23.24 -3.60
N ILE A 316 1.52 22.35 -3.55
CA ILE A 316 1.70 20.89 -3.47
C ILE A 316 0.60 20.18 -4.26
N ASP A 317 0.99 19.17 -5.03
CA ASP A 317 0.08 18.32 -5.83
C ASP A 317 -0.11 16.91 -5.20
N ALA A 318 0.45 16.66 -4.01
CA ALA A 318 0.56 15.35 -3.36
C ALA A 318 0.09 15.32 -1.89
N VAL A 319 0.32 14.20 -1.19
CA VAL A 319 -0.15 13.97 0.18
C VAL A 319 0.72 14.72 1.20
N LEU A 320 0.05 15.35 2.18
CA LEU A 320 0.70 16.06 3.28
C LEU A 320 0.74 15.26 4.58
N VAL A 321 1.88 15.27 5.26
CA VAL A 321 2.07 14.68 6.59
C VAL A 321 2.70 15.71 7.54
N LEU A 322 2.05 15.99 8.67
CA LEU A 322 2.60 16.86 9.71
C LEU A 322 3.73 16.13 10.44
N ALA A 323 4.96 16.64 10.34
CA ALA A 323 6.15 16.04 10.94
C ALA A 323 6.33 16.46 12.40
N SER A 324 6.19 17.76 12.65
CA SER A 324 6.38 18.35 13.97
C SER A 324 5.60 19.66 14.07
N ARG A 325 5.21 20.01 15.30
CA ARG A 325 4.48 21.25 15.58
C ARG A 325 4.74 21.74 17.00
N THR A 326 5.11 23.01 17.10
CA THR A 326 5.20 23.76 18.35
C THR A 326 4.08 24.82 18.39
N GLN A 327 4.12 25.74 19.36
CA GLN A 327 3.16 26.84 19.39
C GLN A 327 3.40 27.87 18.27
N THR A 328 4.63 27.97 17.76
CA THR A 328 5.08 29.03 16.84
C THR A 328 5.67 28.52 15.52
N GLN A 329 6.01 27.23 15.42
CA GLN A 329 6.63 26.61 14.24
C GLN A 329 5.99 25.26 13.93
N ALA A 330 6.02 24.85 12.67
CA ALA A 330 5.65 23.52 12.23
C ALA A 330 6.50 23.07 11.05
N THR A 331 6.60 21.75 10.88
CA THR A 331 7.23 21.12 9.71
C THR A 331 6.22 20.17 9.09
N VAL A 332 6.02 20.28 7.78
CA VAL A 332 5.07 19.46 7.01
C VAL A 332 5.82 18.83 5.84
N TYR A 333 5.70 17.51 5.66
CA TYR A 333 6.26 16.80 4.52
C TYR A 333 5.24 16.68 3.40
N GLU A 334 5.67 16.98 2.17
CA GLU A 334 5.04 16.47 0.95
C GLU A 334 5.61 15.07 0.72
N VAL A 335 4.74 14.05 0.72
CA VAL A 335 5.12 12.65 0.52
C VAL A 335 4.70 12.21 -0.88
N ALA A 336 5.68 11.78 -1.67
CA ALA A 336 5.43 11.25 -3.01
C ALA A 336 4.76 9.86 -2.96
N GLU A 337 4.23 9.39 -4.10
CA GLU A 337 3.54 8.10 -4.22
C GLU A 337 4.41 6.89 -3.78
N ASN A 338 5.73 7.03 -3.78
CA ASN A 338 6.69 6.02 -3.31
C ASN A 338 6.93 6.04 -1.78
N GLY A 339 6.18 6.84 -1.03
CA GLY A 339 6.30 6.96 0.44
C GLY A 339 7.48 7.79 0.95
N LEU A 340 8.31 8.35 0.06
CA LEU A 340 9.44 9.22 0.44
C LEU A 340 9.02 10.69 0.49
N ALA A 341 9.63 11.46 1.38
CA ALA A 341 9.49 12.91 1.39
C ALA A 341 10.06 13.51 0.09
N ALA A 342 9.21 14.18 -0.69
CA ALA A 342 9.61 14.96 -1.86
C ALA A 342 10.05 16.38 -1.46
N ARG A 343 9.28 17.00 -0.55
CA ARG A 343 9.56 18.33 0.01
C ARG A 343 9.29 18.40 1.52
N VAL A 344 9.90 19.39 2.15
CA VAL A 344 9.77 19.73 3.58
C VAL A 344 9.41 21.20 3.68
N PHE A 345 8.20 21.50 4.14
CA PHE A 345 7.73 22.86 4.37
C PHE A 345 8.03 23.28 5.80
N PHE A 346 8.60 24.47 5.96
CA PHE A 346 8.86 25.12 7.24
C PHE A 346 7.85 26.25 7.42
N LEU A 347 7.08 26.20 8.52
CA LEU A 347 5.97 27.11 8.73
C LEU A 347 6.08 27.83 10.06
N SER A 348 5.73 29.11 10.07
CA SER A 348 5.57 29.93 11.28
C SER A 348 4.09 30.17 11.59
N ARG A 349 3.79 30.33 12.87
CA ARG A 349 2.50 30.81 13.34
C ARG A 349 2.58 32.30 13.62
N ARG A 350 1.80 33.07 12.87
CA ARG A 350 1.60 34.51 13.03
C ARG A 350 0.22 34.75 13.69
N PRO A 351 -0.14 35.99 14.11
CA PRO A 351 -1.38 36.24 14.84
C PRO A 351 -2.68 35.85 14.10
N ASP A 352 -2.63 35.79 12.77
CA ASP A 352 -3.73 35.50 11.88
C ASP A 352 -3.78 34.04 11.38
N GLY A 353 -2.72 33.25 11.58
CA GLY A 353 -2.69 31.84 11.19
C GLY A 353 -1.28 31.26 11.00
N TRP A 354 -1.22 30.13 10.31
CA TRP A 354 -0.01 29.46 9.85
C TRP A 354 0.36 29.92 8.45
N TRP A 355 1.67 30.09 8.23
CA TRP A 355 2.27 30.58 7.01
C TRP A 355 3.44 29.68 6.65
N PRO A 356 3.55 29.17 5.41
CA PRO A 356 4.77 28.49 5.00
C PRO A 356 5.81 29.57 4.68
N ASP A 357 6.91 29.60 5.41
CA ASP A 357 7.98 30.59 5.21
C ASP A 357 8.97 30.11 4.15
N ALA A 358 9.21 28.80 4.05
CA ALA A 358 10.09 28.20 3.05
C ALA A 358 9.76 26.71 2.84
N TYR A 359 10.33 26.10 1.80
CA TYR A 359 10.46 24.65 1.69
C TYR A 359 11.87 24.21 1.27
N GLN A 360 12.18 22.93 1.53
CA GLN A 360 13.35 22.23 0.98
C GLN A 360 12.90 21.02 0.14
N GLY A 361 13.63 20.69 -0.92
CA GLY A 361 13.34 19.52 -1.77
C GLY A 361 14.60 18.82 -2.27
N CYS A 362 14.44 17.57 -2.73
CA CYS A 362 15.53 16.83 -3.38
C CYS A 362 15.53 17.07 -4.88
N GLY A 363 16.34 18.02 -5.33
CA GLY A 363 16.47 18.36 -6.74
C GLY A 363 17.14 19.71 -6.92
N LYS A 364 17.78 19.91 -8.07
CA LYS A 364 18.21 21.25 -8.51
C LYS A 364 17.01 22.01 -9.08
N ASP A 365 16.09 22.39 -8.21
CA ASP A 365 15.23 23.55 -8.49
C ASP A 365 16.12 24.82 -8.65
N ASP A 366 17.33 24.79 -8.06
CA ASP A 366 18.49 25.64 -8.37
C ASP A 366 19.23 25.24 -9.67
N ALA A 367 18.51 24.83 -10.72
CA ALA A 367 18.98 25.04 -12.08
C ALA A 367 18.98 26.56 -12.30
N ALA A 368 20.09 27.21 -11.95
CA ALA A 368 20.24 28.66 -11.76
C ALA A 368 19.36 29.45 -12.75
N THR A 369 18.28 30.05 -12.22
CA THR A 369 17.17 30.58 -13.03
C THR A 369 17.73 31.39 -14.20
N PRO A 370 17.57 30.93 -15.44
CA PRO A 370 18.24 31.56 -16.57
C PRO A 370 17.84 33.03 -16.67
N SER A 371 18.81 33.94 -16.67
CA SER A 371 18.52 35.38 -16.77
C SER A 371 18.18 35.82 -18.21
N ALA A 372 18.33 34.92 -19.18
CA ALA A 372 18.06 35.15 -20.58
C ALA A 372 17.90 33.83 -21.35
N LEU A 373 17.16 33.90 -22.47
CA LEU A 373 17.22 32.89 -23.54
C LEU A 373 18.66 32.82 -24.10
N THR A 374 19.13 31.60 -24.40
CA THR A 374 20.52 31.32 -24.81
C THR A 374 20.84 31.61 -26.29
N CYS A 375 19.87 32.16 -27.02
CA CYS A 375 19.92 32.38 -28.47
C CYS A 375 20.05 33.87 -28.85
N GLY A 376 20.70 34.13 -29.99
CA GLY A 376 20.92 35.49 -30.50
C GLY A 376 19.68 36.18 -31.08
N GLY A 377 18.62 35.44 -31.41
CA GLY A 377 17.35 35.98 -31.91
C GLY A 377 16.19 35.57 -31.00
N ARG A 378 15.29 36.51 -30.69
CA ARG A 378 14.11 36.29 -29.85
C ARG A 378 12.85 36.65 -30.62
N SER A 379 11.87 35.76 -30.58
CA SER A 379 10.51 36.04 -31.06
C SER A 379 9.57 36.07 -29.87
N MET A 380 8.96 37.22 -29.61
CA MET A 380 7.84 37.34 -28.69
C MET A 380 6.57 36.94 -29.43
N ILE A 381 5.92 35.87 -28.98
CA ILE A 381 4.66 35.40 -29.55
C ILE A 381 3.59 35.65 -28.50
N SER A 382 2.80 36.71 -28.74
CA SER A 382 1.59 36.97 -27.97
C SER A 382 0.60 35.84 -28.27
N ALA A 383 0.17 35.13 -27.22
CA ALA A 383 -0.94 34.22 -27.35
C ALA A 383 -2.22 35.07 -27.45
N ALA A 384 -2.97 34.91 -28.53
CA ALA A 384 -4.36 35.37 -28.54
C ALA A 384 -5.14 34.61 -27.45
N PRO A 385 -6.08 35.25 -26.73
CA PRO A 385 -6.68 34.66 -25.54
C PRO A 385 -7.59 33.46 -25.86
N PRO A 386 -7.52 32.36 -25.08
CA PRO A 386 -6.33 31.76 -24.49
C PRO A 386 -6.12 30.30 -24.96
N PHE A 387 -4.88 29.80 -24.85
CA PHE A 387 -4.60 28.36 -25.01
C PHE A 387 -5.06 27.57 -23.78
N GLY A 388 -6.31 27.12 -23.80
CA GLY A 388 -6.91 26.36 -22.70
C GLY A 388 -7.54 27.26 -21.62
N ASN A 389 -8.70 26.82 -21.14
CA ASN A 389 -9.57 27.40 -20.11
C ASN A 389 -9.58 28.95 -19.92
N PRO A 390 -10.67 29.66 -20.28
CA PRO A 390 -10.79 31.10 -20.01
C PRO A 390 -10.77 31.46 -18.50
N ASP A 391 -11.06 30.49 -17.64
CA ASP A 391 -11.05 30.63 -16.18
C ASP A 391 -9.67 30.30 -15.55
N GLY A 392 -8.64 30.09 -16.38
CA GLY A 392 -7.29 29.70 -15.95
C GLY A 392 -7.19 28.28 -15.37
N VAL A 393 -6.09 27.98 -14.71
CA VAL A 393 -5.93 26.76 -13.88
C VAL A 393 -5.41 27.10 -12.48
N GLY A 394 -5.50 26.15 -11.55
CA GLY A 394 -5.25 26.36 -10.12
C GLY A 394 -3.79 26.61 -9.79
N THR A 395 -2.86 25.97 -10.51
CA THR A 395 -1.41 26.08 -10.24
C THR A 395 -0.59 26.50 -11.47
N ARG A 396 0.64 26.99 -11.22
CA ARG A 396 1.60 27.30 -12.28
C ARG A 396 2.09 26.03 -13.00
N GLY A 397 2.19 24.91 -12.28
CA GLY A 397 2.53 23.60 -12.86
C GLY A 397 1.46 23.12 -13.84
N GLU A 398 0.18 23.23 -13.47
CA GLU A 398 -0.95 22.96 -14.36
C GLU A 398 -0.91 23.86 -15.60
N ALA A 399 -0.64 25.16 -15.44
CA ALA A 399 -0.60 26.11 -16.56
C ALA A 399 0.52 25.76 -17.57
N ILE A 400 1.67 25.30 -17.06
CA ILE A 400 2.77 24.76 -17.89
C ILE A 400 2.36 23.43 -18.52
N GLY A 401 1.70 22.52 -17.81
CA GLY A 401 1.22 21.25 -18.39
C GLY A 401 0.22 21.45 -19.53
N VAL A 402 -0.71 22.40 -19.39
CA VAL A 402 -1.64 22.80 -20.46
C VAL A 402 -0.90 23.45 -21.63
N PHE A 403 0.14 24.26 -21.36
CA PHE A 403 0.98 24.83 -22.42
C PHE A 403 1.80 23.77 -23.15
N LEU A 404 2.44 22.84 -22.42
CA LEU A 404 3.28 21.76 -22.94
C LEU A 404 2.49 20.71 -23.74
N THR A 405 1.19 20.56 -23.48
CA THR A 405 0.28 19.72 -24.28
C THR A 405 -0.34 20.44 -25.48
N SER A 406 -0.10 21.75 -25.63
CA SER A 406 -0.59 22.52 -26.78
C SER A 406 0.24 22.26 -28.04
N ARG A 407 -0.34 22.56 -29.22
CA ARG A 407 0.39 22.49 -30.51
C ARG A 407 1.60 23.44 -30.59
N VAL A 408 1.68 24.43 -29.71
CA VAL A 408 2.81 25.37 -29.64
C VAL A 408 4.03 24.68 -29.02
N ALA A 409 3.85 23.91 -27.95
CA ALA A 409 4.96 23.17 -27.33
C ALA A 409 5.44 21.99 -28.18
N ALA A 410 4.55 21.39 -28.98
CA ALA A 410 4.95 20.40 -29.99
C ALA A 410 5.86 20.99 -31.09
N ALA A 411 5.84 22.31 -31.33
CA ALA A 411 6.77 22.98 -32.23
C ALA A 411 8.12 23.26 -31.55
N LEU A 412 8.11 23.56 -30.25
CA LEU A 412 9.29 23.73 -29.39
C LEU A 412 10.06 22.41 -29.09
N ASP A 413 9.68 21.28 -29.70
CA ASP A 413 10.31 19.96 -29.56
C ASP A 413 10.49 19.51 -28.09
N SER A 414 9.53 19.88 -27.23
CA SER A 414 9.75 19.93 -25.79
C SER A 414 9.26 18.69 -25.04
N THR A 415 10.17 17.76 -24.74
CA THR A 415 10.15 16.96 -23.48
C THR A 415 10.78 17.75 -22.32
N ALA A 416 10.70 19.08 -22.39
CA ALA A 416 11.54 20.00 -21.64
C ALA A 416 11.32 19.92 -20.12
N ALA A 417 12.42 19.80 -19.38
CA ALA A 417 12.46 20.26 -18.00
C ALA A 417 12.13 21.77 -17.96
N TYR A 418 11.41 22.22 -16.93
CA TYR A 418 11.06 23.62 -16.76
C TYR A 418 11.43 24.12 -15.36
N VAL A 419 11.71 25.42 -15.26
CA VAL A 419 11.98 26.11 -13.99
C VAL A 419 10.99 27.26 -13.86
N ILE A 420 10.13 27.20 -12.84
CA ILE A 420 9.20 28.29 -12.52
C ILE A 420 9.98 29.41 -11.85
N GLU A 421 9.84 30.64 -12.34
CA GLU A 421 10.47 31.81 -11.70
C GLU A 421 9.81 32.09 -10.35
N GLY A 422 10.58 32.18 -9.26
CA GLY A 422 10.16 32.22 -7.84
C GLY A 422 8.78 32.85 -7.52
N PRO A 423 8.69 34.13 -7.12
CA PRO A 423 7.42 34.88 -7.11
C PRO A 423 7.08 35.42 -8.53
N GLY A 424 7.67 34.84 -9.58
CA GLY A 424 7.66 35.36 -10.94
C GLY A 424 6.39 35.02 -11.72
N ARG A 425 6.15 35.86 -12.73
CA ARG A 425 5.03 35.73 -13.68
C ARG A 425 5.40 34.84 -14.87
N GLY A 426 6.27 33.85 -14.69
CA GLY A 426 6.75 33.05 -15.80
C GLY A 426 7.52 31.79 -15.41
N ALA A 427 7.92 31.06 -16.44
CA ALA A 427 8.71 29.84 -16.34
C ALA A 427 9.64 29.70 -17.55
N TRP A 428 10.85 29.21 -17.30
CA TRP A 428 11.83 28.88 -18.32
C TRP A 428 11.64 27.43 -18.76
N LEU A 429 11.57 27.20 -20.07
CA LEU A 429 11.70 25.86 -20.65
C LEU A 429 13.17 25.64 -20.99
N LEU A 430 13.72 24.56 -20.46
CA LEU A 430 15.13 24.18 -20.59
C LEU A 430 15.30 23.06 -21.61
N ARG A 431 16.45 23.04 -22.29
CA ARG A 431 16.92 21.85 -23.01
C ARG A 431 17.62 20.91 -22.03
N ASP A 432 17.95 19.70 -22.49
CA ASP A 432 18.67 18.68 -21.71
C ASP A 432 20.05 19.14 -21.19
N ASP A 433 20.68 20.13 -21.83
CA ASP A 433 21.92 20.77 -21.39
C ASP A 433 21.72 21.87 -20.32
N GLY A 434 20.48 22.10 -19.88
CA GLY A 434 20.09 23.16 -18.95
C GLY A 434 19.91 24.54 -19.60
N SER A 435 20.08 24.68 -20.92
CA SER A 435 19.94 25.97 -21.60
C SER A 435 18.47 26.40 -21.75
N ALA A 436 18.16 27.64 -21.35
CA ALA A 436 16.85 28.24 -21.65
C ALA A 436 16.65 28.45 -23.15
N HIS A 437 15.53 27.91 -23.67
CA HIS A 437 15.13 28.04 -25.08
C HIS A 437 13.75 28.70 -25.26
N ALA A 438 12.89 28.67 -24.23
CA ALA A 438 11.69 29.48 -24.17
C ALA A 438 11.43 30.03 -22.75
N HIS A 439 10.66 31.12 -22.66
CA HIS A 439 10.17 31.75 -21.44
C HIS A 439 8.67 31.97 -21.58
N VAL A 440 7.89 31.23 -20.82
CA VAL A 440 6.42 31.28 -20.78
C VAL A 440 6.01 32.30 -19.74
N ASN A 441 5.03 33.16 -20.04
CA ASN A 441 4.55 34.19 -19.12
C ASN A 441 3.10 33.89 -18.70
N PHE A 442 2.82 34.03 -17.41
CA PHE A 442 1.51 33.80 -16.78
C PHE A 442 0.81 35.11 -16.44
N GLU A 443 -0.50 35.14 -16.71
CA GLU A 443 -1.44 36.06 -16.10
C GLU A 443 -1.94 35.39 -14.81
N THR A 444 -2.09 36.18 -13.74
CA THR A 444 -2.46 35.70 -12.40
C THR A 444 -3.81 36.23 -11.93
N SER A 445 -4.48 37.03 -12.76
CA SER A 445 -5.74 37.74 -12.44
C SER A 445 -6.93 36.78 -12.30
N ASN A 446 -6.94 35.71 -13.11
CA ASN A 446 -8.06 34.80 -13.33
C ASN A 446 -7.55 33.35 -13.28
N GLY A 447 -6.94 32.95 -12.16
CA GLY A 447 -6.09 31.76 -12.11
C GLY A 447 -4.79 31.95 -12.89
N TYR A 448 -4.00 30.88 -13.06
CA TYR A 448 -2.79 30.94 -13.89
C TYR A 448 -3.14 30.61 -15.34
N ALA A 449 -2.97 31.60 -16.24
CA ALA A 449 -3.20 31.44 -17.68
C ALA A 449 -1.98 31.90 -18.48
N VAL A 450 -1.62 31.21 -19.56
CA VAL A 450 -0.49 31.62 -20.42
C VAL A 450 -0.95 32.71 -21.40
N TRP A 451 -0.44 33.93 -21.24
CA TRP A 451 -0.76 35.09 -22.10
C TRP A 451 0.27 35.35 -23.21
N GLY A 452 1.44 34.72 -23.11
CA GLY A 452 2.46 34.80 -24.15
C GLY A 452 3.73 34.08 -23.77
N TYR A 453 4.62 33.91 -24.74
CA TYR A 453 5.94 33.35 -24.53
C TYR A 453 6.98 34.02 -25.43
N GLN A 454 8.23 33.97 -25.00
CA GLN A 454 9.38 34.31 -25.81
C GLN A 454 10.12 33.00 -26.14
N ALA A 455 10.42 32.76 -27.41
CA ALA A 455 11.19 31.60 -27.84
C ALA A 455 12.38 32.02 -28.71
N CYS A 456 13.34 31.11 -28.84
CA CYS A 456 14.47 31.27 -29.73
C CYS A 456 14.05 31.28 -31.20
N ALA A 457 14.33 32.40 -31.88
CA ALA A 457 13.98 32.57 -33.28
C ALA A 457 14.78 31.60 -34.17
N GLY A 458 14.10 30.93 -35.11
CA GLY A 458 14.72 29.98 -36.04
C GLY A 458 14.52 28.50 -35.69
N GLN A 459 13.88 28.19 -34.57
CA GLN A 459 13.18 26.92 -34.38
C GLN A 459 11.67 27.18 -34.63
N PRO A 460 10.96 26.31 -35.38
CA PRO A 460 9.57 26.53 -35.80
C PRO A 460 8.55 26.46 -34.64
#